data_AF-A0A7S2IT44-F1
#
_entry.id   AF-A0A7S2IT44-F1
#
_cell.length_a   1.000
_cell.length_b   1.000
_cell.length_c   1.000
_cell.angle_alpha   90.00
_cell.angle_beta   90.00
_cell.angle_gamma   90.00
#
_symmetry.space_group_name_H-M   'P 1'
#
loop_
_entity.id
_entity.type
_entity.pdbx_description
1 polymer ?
#
loop_
_entity_poly.entity_id
_entity_poly.type
_entity_poly.pdbx_seq_one_letter_code
_entity_poly.pdbx_strand_id
1 'polypeptide(L)'
;MDQLRQHQMDLKKQEHAGIDKQKKISSLDKLMQNLQEQLQEEVDSKLAAEADARNAAQMQALLQKKNRMLDEALQLALKAQEKVEKRLAELTDKSIALTTQNDYLGTRIDGNEEDKGALKYELRRGEEEMRQTAATNTQLTQQHAEVEDRFNQIGAEKAALKAELDYIKREDMLDESGRTKPILIESDSKLVERLQINEFLYSA
;
A
#
# COMPACT_ATOMS: atom_id res chain seq x y z
N MET A 1 35.69 -60.32 133.20
CA MET A 1 36.11 -60.77 131.86
C MET A 1 35.04 -60.54 130.79
N ASP A 2 33.74 -60.56 131.12
CA ASP A 2 32.66 -60.40 130.12
C ASP A 2 32.45 -58.98 129.58
N GLN A 3 32.60 -57.93 130.40
CA GLN A 3 32.38 -56.54 129.95
C GLN A 3 33.40 -56.09 128.88
N LEU A 4 34.66 -56.51 128.99
CA LEU A 4 35.71 -56.17 128.01
C LEU A 4 35.45 -56.82 126.64
N ARG A 5 34.96 -58.08 126.63
CA ARG A 5 34.56 -58.77 125.39
C ARG A 5 33.35 -58.12 124.74
N GLN A 6 32.37 -57.70 125.54
CA GLN A 6 31.18 -57.01 125.04
C GLN A 6 31.56 -55.67 124.38
N HIS A 7 32.39 -54.86 125.04
CA HIS A 7 32.89 -53.61 124.46
C HIS A 7 33.74 -53.82 123.20
N GLN A 8 34.55 -54.87 123.12
CA GLN A 8 35.30 -55.22 121.90
C GLN A 8 34.38 -55.66 120.75
N MET A 9 33.28 -56.38 121.04
CA MET A 9 32.27 -56.72 120.02
C MET A 9 31.51 -55.47 119.54
N ASP A 10 31.13 -54.58 120.44
CA ASP A 10 30.39 -53.37 120.10
C ASP A 10 31.27 -52.37 119.33
N LEU A 11 32.56 -52.26 119.67
CA LEU A 11 33.56 -51.52 118.90
C LEU A 11 33.69 -52.07 117.48
N LYS A 12 33.85 -53.39 117.32
CA LYS A 12 33.93 -54.02 115.98
C LYS A 12 32.68 -53.80 115.14
N LYS A 13 31.48 -53.83 115.76
CA LYS A 13 30.22 -53.50 115.07
C LYS A 13 30.19 -52.05 114.61
N GLN A 14 30.67 -51.12 115.45
CA GLN A 14 30.73 -49.71 115.12
C GLN A 14 31.76 -49.41 114.02
N GLU A 15 32.92 -50.08 114.03
CA GLU A 15 33.92 -50.03 112.97
C GLU A 15 33.36 -50.56 111.65
N HIS A 16 32.67 -51.72 111.66
CA HIS A 16 32.03 -52.26 110.46
C HIS A 16 30.94 -51.32 109.92
N ALA A 17 30.09 -50.79 110.79
CA ALA A 17 29.08 -49.81 110.42
C ALA A 17 29.71 -48.51 109.87
N GLY A 18 30.87 -48.11 110.38
CA GLY A 18 31.66 -46.99 109.86
C GLY A 18 32.19 -47.26 108.46
N ILE A 19 32.75 -48.45 108.22
CA ILE A 19 33.25 -48.89 106.90
C ILE A 19 32.10 -48.94 105.88
N ASP A 20 30.93 -49.46 106.25
CA ASP A 20 29.78 -49.53 105.35
C ASP A 20 29.21 -48.15 105.01
N LYS A 21 29.18 -47.24 105.99
CA LYS A 21 28.83 -45.82 105.76
C LYS A 21 29.85 -45.16 104.83
N GLN A 22 31.14 -45.40 105.00
CA GLN A 22 32.19 -44.83 104.15
C GLN A 22 32.08 -45.33 102.70
N LYS A 23 31.81 -46.62 102.49
CA LYS A 23 31.54 -47.18 101.16
C LYS A 23 30.31 -46.54 100.53
N LYS A 24 29.25 -46.34 101.32
CA LYS A 24 28.02 -45.69 100.84
C LYS A 24 28.26 -44.23 100.45
N ILE A 25 29.00 -43.46 101.26
CA ILE A 25 29.42 -42.09 100.94
C ILE A 25 30.21 -42.07 99.63
N SER A 26 31.25 -42.92 99.50
CA SER A 26 32.05 -42.98 98.28
C SER A 26 31.23 -43.37 97.04
N SER A 27 30.23 -44.25 97.19
CA SER A 27 29.33 -44.61 96.09
C SER A 27 28.39 -43.47 95.69
N LEU A 28 27.91 -42.70 96.67
CA LEU A 28 27.08 -41.52 96.44
C LEU A 28 27.90 -40.37 95.82
N ASP A 29 29.15 -40.19 96.23
CA ASP A 29 30.04 -39.19 95.63
C ASP A 29 30.31 -39.48 94.15
N LYS A 30 30.55 -40.75 93.79
CA LYS A 30 30.68 -41.17 92.39
C LYS A 30 29.41 -40.95 91.59
N LEU A 31 28.25 -41.27 92.19
CA LEU A 31 26.96 -41.03 91.53
C LEU A 31 26.72 -39.53 91.33
N MET A 32 27.06 -38.70 92.32
CA MET A 32 26.95 -37.25 92.24
C MET A 32 27.85 -36.68 91.13
N GLN A 33 29.10 -37.14 91.05
CA GLN A 33 30.02 -36.73 89.97
C GLN A 33 29.48 -37.11 88.59
N ASN A 34 29.03 -38.36 88.41
CA ASN A 34 28.45 -38.81 87.13
C ASN A 34 27.20 -38.00 86.75
N LEU A 35 26.32 -37.69 87.69
CA LEU A 35 25.13 -36.87 87.43
C LEU A 35 25.50 -35.42 87.09
N GLN A 36 26.56 -34.90 87.71
CA GLN A 36 27.05 -33.55 87.42
C GLN A 36 27.68 -33.46 86.01
N GLU A 37 28.42 -34.50 85.58
CA GLU A 37 28.95 -34.62 84.23
C GLU A 37 27.82 -34.72 83.19
N GLN A 38 26.82 -35.59 83.42
CA GLN A 38 25.66 -35.71 82.53
C GLN A 38 24.86 -34.42 82.43
N LEU A 39 24.67 -33.71 83.54
CA LEU A 39 23.99 -32.41 83.54
C LEU A 39 24.78 -31.39 82.72
N GLN A 40 26.11 -31.39 82.82
CA GLN A 40 26.95 -30.49 82.05
C GLN A 40 26.86 -30.78 80.53
N GLU A 41 26.90 -32.06 80.14
CA GLU A 41 26.72 -32.47 78.74
C GLU A 41 25.35 -32.05 78.18
N GLU A 42 24.26 -32.21 78.96
CA GLU A 42 22.93 -31.76 78.56
C GLU A 42 22.82 -30.23 78.45
N VAL A 43 23.47 -29.49 79.34
CA VAL A 43 23.53 -28.02 79.26
C VAL A 43 24.27 -27.58 78.01
N ASP A 44 25.42 -28.18 77.71
CA ASP A 44 26.22 -27.84 76.53
C ASP A 44 25.48 -28.21 75.22
N SER A 45 24.82 -29.37 75.19
CA SER A 45 23.96 -29.81 74.09
C SER A 45 22.80 -28.84 73.86
N LYS A 46 22.13 -28.39 74.93
CA LYS A 46 21.04 -27.41 74.84
C LYS A 46 21.52 -26.06 74.31
N LEU A 47 22.67 -25.58 74.77
CA LEU A 47 23.26 -24.32 74.28
C LEU A 47 23.62 -24.40 72.79
N ALA A 48 24.16 -25.54 72.34
CA ALA A 48 24.43 -25.78 70.92
C ALA A 48 23.14 -25.79 70.08
N ALA A 49 22.10 -26.51 70.54
CA ALA A 49 20.80 -26.56 69.87
C ALA A 49 20.12 -25.18 69.80
N GLU A 50 20.25 -24.35 70.84
CA GLU A 50 19.71 -22.98 70.86
C GLU A 50 20.46 -22.07 69.87
N ALA A 51 21.78 -22.19 69.77
CA ALA A 51 22.58 -21.47 68.79
C ALA A 51 22.20 -21.85 67.34
N ASP A 52 22.03 -23.15 67.08
CA ASP A 52 21.61 -23.66 65.77
C ASP A 52 20.19 -23.21 65.39
N ALA A 53 19.25 -23.26 66.34
CA ALA A 53 17.89 -22.77 66.13
C ALA A 53 17.88 -21.27 65.79
N ARG A 54 18.71 -20.47 66.48
CA ARG A 54 18.85 -19.04 66.21
C ARG A 54 19.44 -18.77 64.83
N ASN A 55 20.47 -19.52 64.43
CA ASN A 55 21.08 -19.41 63.10
C ASN A 55 20.09 -19.80 61.98
N ALA A 56 19.34 -20.88 62.17
CA ALA A 56 18.30 -21.32 61.24
C ALA A 56 17.20 -20.26 61.07
N ALA A 57 16.74 -19.67 62.17
CA ALA A 57 15.73 -18.60 62.14
C ALA A 57 16.23 -17.35 61.39
N GLN A 58 17.49 -16.95 61.59
CA GLN A 58 18.09 -15.84 60.85
C GLN A 58 18.20 -16.15 59.35
N MET A 59 18.63 -17.36 58.98
CA MET A 59 18.73 -17.76 57.58
C MET A 59 17.35 -17.82 56.91
N GLN A 60 16.33 -18.32 57.61
CA GLN A 60 14.95 -18.33 57.14
C GLN A 60 14.42 -16.92 56.88
N ALA A 61 14.70 -15.97 57.78
CA ALA A 61 14.31 -14.57 57.60
C ALA A 61 14.97 -13.93 56.37
N LEU A 62 16.26 -14.22 56.13
CA LEU A 62 16.97 -13.75 54.93
C LEU A 62 16.39 -14.35 53.65
N LEU A 63 16.07 -15.64 53.65
CA LEU A 63 15.44 -16.30 52.50
C LEU A 63 14.05 -15.73 52.21
N GLN A 64 13.23 -15.50 53.23
CA GLN A 64 11.92 -14.86 53.05
C GLN A 64 12.06 -13.45 52.47
N LYS A 65 13.04 -12.66 52.94
CA LYS A 65 13.32 -11.34 52.37
C LYS A 65 13.74 -11.43 50.90
N LYS A 66 14.63 -12.35 50.55
CA LYS A 66 15.06 -12.58 49.16
C LYS A 66 13.89 -13.00 48.27
N ASN A 67 13.04 -13.92 48.73
CA ASN A 67 11.88 -14.36 47.97
C ASN A 67 10.92 -13.21 47.67
N ARG A 68 10.62 -12.36 48.67
CA ARG A 68 9.77 -11.16 48.45
C ARG A 68 10.37 -10.23 47.40
N MET A 69 11.68 -9.99 47.44
CA MET A 69 12.34 -9.14 46.44
C MET A 69 12.29 -9.76 45.03
N LEU A 70 12.42 -11.09 44.93
CA LEU A 70 12.30 -11.80 43.65
C LEU A 70 10.86 -11.72 43.11
N ASP A 71 9.85 -11.87 43.97
CA ASP A 71 8.44 -11.76 43.59
C ASP A 71 8.11 -10.35 43.07
N GLU A 72 8.61 -9.30 43.75
CA GLU A 72 8.46 -7.91 43.30
C GLU A 72 9.17 -7.64 41.97
N ALA A 73 10.39 -8.16 41.79
CA ALA A 73 11.14 -8.04 40.55
C ALA A 73 10.42 -8.76 39.39
N LEU A 74 9.88 -9.96 39.65
CA LEU A 74 9.10 -10.73 38.68
C LEU A 74 7.83 -9.97 38.27
N GLN A 75 7.09 -9.40 39.22
CA GLN A 75 5.91 -8.58 38.94
C GLN A 75 6.23 -7.38 38.04
N LEU A 76 7.35 -6.69 38.30
CA LEU A 76 7.80 -5.57 37.46
C LEU A 76 8.19 -6.03 36.06
N ALA A 77 8.91 -7.15 35.94
CA ALA A 77 9.29 -7.72 34.66
C ALA A 77 8.07 -8.12 33.82
N LEU A 78 7.07 -8.77 34.43
CA LEU A 78 5.83 -9.16 33.75
C LEU A 78 5.05 -7.94 33.24
N LYS A 79 4.94 -6.86 34.04
CA LYS A 79 4.30 -5.61 33.60
C LYS A 79 5.04 -4.95 32.44
N ALA A 80 6.38 -4.98 32.47
CA ALA A 80 7.20 -4.45 31.38
C ALA A 80 7.03 -5.29 30.11
N GLN A 81 7.01 -6.62 30.23
CA GLN A 81 6.74 -7.55 29.13
C GLN A 81 5.39 -7.28 28.50
N GLU A 82 4.31 -7.19 29.29
CA GLU A 82 2.96 -6.93 28.78
C GLU A 82 2.89 -5.61 27.98
N LYS A 83 3.59 -4.57 28.45
CA LYS A 83 3.67 -3.28 27.75
C LYS A 83 4.39 -3.41 26.40
N VAL A 84 5.47 -4.18 26.35
CA VAL A 84 6.21 -4.44 25.10
C VAL A 84 5.39 -5.28 24.14
N GLU A 85 4.68 -6.31 24.61
CA GLU A 85 3.80 -7.15 23.79
C GLU A 85 2.65 -6.35 23.18
N LYS A 86 2.00 -5.47 23.97
CA LYS A 86 0.99 -4.53 23.45
C LYS A 86 1.56 -3.64 22.36
N ARG A 87 2.76 -3.09 22.58
CA ARG A 87 3.41 -2.23 21.58
C ARG A 87 3.78 -2.99 20.31
N LEU A 88 4.21 -4.24 20.44
CA LEU A 88 4.54 -5.12 19.32
C LEU A 88 3.29 -5.43 18.49
N ALA A 89 2.15 -5.69 19.14
CA ALA A 89 0.87 -5.91 18.47
C ALA A 89 0.45 -4.66 17.66
N GLU A 90 0.48 -3.47 18.26
CA GLU A 90 0.16 -2.20 17.57
C GLU A 90 1.06 -1.97 16.34
N LEU A 91 2.35 -2.24 16.45
CA LEU A 91 3.30 -2.11 15.35
C LEU A 91 3.04 -3.14 14.25
N THR A 92 2.63 -4.34 14.62
CA THR A 92 2.28 -5.41 13.68
C THR A 92 1.04 -5.03 12.88
N ASP A 93 -0.01 -4.55 13.54
CA ASP A 93 -1.23 -4.07 12.88
C ASP A 93 -0.93 -2.91 11.91
N LYS A 94 -0.09 -1.97 12.35
CA LYS A 94 0.35 -0.85 11.49
C LYS A 94 1.15 -1.35 10.28
N SER A 95 2.02 -2.34 10.46
CA SER A 95 2.78 -2.94 9.37
C SER A 95 1.85 -3.60 8.36
N ILE A 96 0.84 -4.35 8.82
CA ILE A 96 -0.15 -5.00 7.95
C ILE A 96 -0.92 -3.95 7.15
N ALA A 97 -1.40 -2.89 7.81
CA ALA A 97 -2.12 -1.81 7.13
C ALA A 97 -1.28 -1.13 6.04
N LEU A 98 -0.01 -0.86 6.32
CA LEU A 98 0.92 -0.28 5.34
C LEU A 98 1.21 -1.23 4.17
N THR A 99 1.37 -2.53 4.43
CA THR A 99 1.53 -3.53 3.37
C THR A 99 0.31 -3.55 2.45
N THR A 100 -0.90 -3.64 3.00
CA THR A 100 -2.14 -3.61 2.21
C THR A 100 -2.27 -2.32 1.39
N GLN A 101 -1.89 -1.17 1.96
CA GLN A 101 -1.90 0.09 1.24
C GLN A 101 -0.90 0.09 0.07
N ASN A 102 0.31 -0.43 0.28
CA ASN A 102 1.33 -0.55 -0.76
C ASN A 102 0.87 -1.48 -1.89
N ASP A 103 0.27 -2.63 -1.56
CA ASP A 103 -0.25 -3.56 -2.56
C ASP A 103 -1.32 -2.91 -3.43
N TYR A 104 -2.26 -2.19 -2.81
CA TYR A 104 -3.31 -1.45 -3.51
C TYR A 104 -2.73 -0.35 -4.43
N LEU A 105 -1.76 0.42 -3.95
CA LEU A 105 -1.09 1.43 -4.76
C LEU A 105 -0.31 0.80 -5.92
N GLY A 106 0.32 -0.35 -5.70
CA GLY A 106 0.97 -1.14 -6.74
C GLY A 106 0.01 -1.49 -7.87
N THR A 107 -1.14 -2.11 -7.55
CA THR A 107 -2.16 -2.44 -8.55
C THR A 107 -2.67 -1.22 -9.32
N ARG A 108 -2.83 -0.07 -8.65
CA ARG A 108 -3.23 1.17 -9.32
C ARG A 108 -2.18 1.71 -10.28
N ILE A 109 -0.90 1.61 -9.91
CA ILE A 109 0.20 2.04 -10.77
C ILE A 109 0.24 1.17 -12.02
N ASP A 110 0.10 -0.14 -11.86
CA ASP A 110 0.10 -1.09 -12.99
C ASP A 110 -1.06 -0.80 -13.96
N GLY A 111 -2.27 -0.58 -13.44
CA GLY A 111 -3.42 -0.19 -14.27
C GLY A 111 -3.22 1.15 -14.99
N ASN A 112 -2.65 2.15 -14.31
CA ASN A 112 -2.35 3.44 -14.94
C ASN A 112 -1.30 3.33 -16.06
N GLU A 113 -0.30 2.44 -15.91
CA GLU A 113 0.70 2.20 -16.97
C GLU A 113 0.08 1.48 -18.18
N GLU A 114 -0.89 0.58 -17.96
CA GLU A 114 -1.69 -0.03 -19.04
C GLU A 114 -2.52 1.02 -19.79
N ASP A 115 -3.29 1.85 -19.07
CA ASP A 115 -4.10 2.93 -19.64
C ASP A 115 -3.25 3.93 -20.44
N LYS A 116 -2.09 4.32 -19.90
CA LYS A 116 -1.13 5.18 -20.59
C LYS A 116 -0.59 4.54 -21.87
N GLY A 117 -0.40 3.21 -21.87
CA GLY A 117 -0.04 2.46 -23.08
C GLY A 117 -1.13 2.52 -24.15
N ALA A 118 -2.39 2.30 -23.76
CA ALA A 118 -3.55 2.39 -24.65
C ALA A 118 -3.71 3.79 -25.23
N LEU A 119 -3.64 4.84 -24.40
CA LEU A 119 -3.74 6.23 -24.85
C LEU A 119 -2.63 6.62 -25.82
N LYS A 120 -1.39 6.16 -25.60
CA LYS A 120 -0.29 6.39 -26.55
C LYS A 120 -0.54 5.73 -27.90
N TYR A 121 -1.14 4.54 -27.90
CA TYR A 121 -1.50 3.85 -29.13
C TYR A 121 -2.61 4.61 -29.89
N GLU A 122 -3.67 5.02 -29.19
CA GLU A 122 -4.75 5.82 -29.78
C GLU A 122 -4.25 7.15 -30.34
N LEU A 123 -3.35 7.84 -29.62
CA LEU A 123 -2.75 9.09 -30.07
C LEU A 123 -2.01 8.90 -31.40
N ARG A 124 -1.14 7.88 -31.50
CA ARG A 124 -0.42 7.57 -32.74
C ARG A 124 -1.37 7.23 -33.89
N ARG A 125 -2.45 6.51 -33.61
CA ARG A 125 -3.46 6.18 -34.62
C ARG A 125 -4.16 7.45 -35.13
N GLY A 126 -4.55 8.34 -34.22
CA GLY A 126 -5.17 9.62 -34.56
C GLY A 126 -4.23 10.55 -35.33
N GLU A 127 -2.94 10.58 -34.99
CA GLU A 127 -1.91 11.33 -35.75
C GLU A 127 -1.78 10.83 -37.19
N GLU A 128 -1.80 9.51 -37.39
CA GLU A 128 -1.74 8.92 -38.72
C GLU A 128 -3.02 9.19 -39.53
N GLU A 129 -4.19 9.05 -38.91
CA GLU A 129 -5.49 9.40 -39.53
C GLU A 129 -5.54 10.88 -39.94
N MET A 130 -5.06 11.80 -39.08
CA MET A 130 -4.94 13.22 -39.42
C MET A 130 -3.98 13.45 -40.58
N ARG A 131 -2.83 12.77 -40.61
CA ARG A 131 -1.84 12.91 -41.69
C ARG A 131 -2.41 12.47 -43.02
N GLN A 132 -3.12 11.34 -43.04
CA GLN A 132 -3.81 10.83 -44.24
C GLN A 132 -4.89 11.80 -44.70
N THR A 133 -5.70 12.31 -43.76
CA THR A 133 -6.77 13.28 -44.07
C THR A 133 -6.20 14.57 -44.65
N ALA A 134 -5.10 15.09 -44.10
CA ALA A 134 -4.44 16.29 -44.61
C ALA A 134 -3.86 16.07 -46.02
N ALA A 135 -3.32 14.89 -46.30
CA ALA A 135 -2.85 14.54 -47.65
C ALA A 135 -4.02 14.50 -48.65
N THR A 136 -5.12 13.83 -48.30
CA THR A 136 -6.34 13.79 -49.12
C THR A 136 -6.91 15.19 -49.36
N ASN A 137 -6.96 16.04 -48.33
CA ASN A 137 -7.46 17.41 -48.47
C ASN A 137 -6.58 18.25 -49.41
N THR A 138 -5.26 18.09 -49.35
CA THR A 138 -4.32 18.75 -50.27
C THR A 138 -4.58 18.31 -51.70
N GLN A 139 -4.76 17.00 -51.94
CA GLN A 139 -5.06 16.46 -53.26
C GLN A 139 -6.40 16.99 -53.80
N LEU A 140 -7.45 17.00 -52.98
CA LEU A 140 -8.77 17.54 -53.35
C LEU A 140 -8.69 19.04 -53.67
N THR A 141 -7.89 19.79 -52.92
CA THR A 141 -7.67 21.23 -53.18
C THR A 141 -7.00 21.46 -54.54
N GLN A 142 -6.01 20.64 -54.90
CA GLN A 142 -5.37 20.70 -56.21
C GLN A 142 -6.35 20.35 -57.33
N GLN A 143 -7.13 19.28 -57.17
CA GLN A 143 -8.16 18.89 -58.13
C GLN A 143 -9.23 19.97 -58.32
N HIS A 144 -9.63 20.65 -57.23
CA HIS A 144 -10.56 21.77 -57.31
C HIS A 144 -9.99 22.90 -58.16
N ALA A 145 -8.73 23.29 -57.94
CA ALA A 145 -8.07 24.34 -58.73
C ALA A 145 -8.00 23.96 -60.23
N GLU A 146 -7.64 22.72 -60.55
CA GLU A 146 -7.60 22.24 -61.94
C GLU A 146 -8.97 22.29 -62.63
N VAL A 147 -10.04 21.92 -61.91
CA VAL A 147 -11.41 21.97 -62.43
C VAL A 147 -11.85 23.41 -62.63
N GLU A 148 -11.52 24.31 -61.70
CA GLU A 148 -11.81 25.74 -61.80
C GLU A 148 -11.11 26.38 -63.00
N ASP A 149 -9.84 26.06 -63.23
CA ASP A 149 -9.08 26.50 -64.42
C ASP A 149 -9.73 26.00 -65.72
N ARG A 150 -10.12 24.72 -65.79
CA ARG A 150 -10.82 24.17 -66.96
C ARG A 150 -12.18 24.82 -67.17
N PHE A 151 -12.93 25.08 -66.10
CA PHE A 151 -14.21 25.76 -66.17
C PHE A 151 -14.06 27.17 -66.74
N ASN A 152 -13.06 27.92 -66.26
CA ASN A 152 -12.73 29.25 -66.76
C ASN A 152 -12.32 29.22 -68.24
N GLN A 153 -11.49 28.24 -68.63
CA GLN A 153 -11.08 28.06 -70.02
C GLN A 153 -12.27 27.76 -70.94
N ILE A 154 -13.13 26.80 -70.59
CA ILE A 154 -14.34 26.47 -71.35
C ILE A 154 -15.29 27.69 -71.41
N GLY A 155 -15.38 28.46 -70.32
CA GLY A 155 -16.12 29.71 -70.28
C GLY A 155 -15.62 30.73 -71.31
N ALA A 156 -14.30 30.89 -71.41
CA ALA A 156 -13.65 31.77 -72.38
C ALA A 156 -13.83 31.27 -73.83
N GLU A 157 -13.62 29.98 -74.08
CA GLU A 157 -13.83 29.36 -75.40
C GLU A 157 -15.28 29.51 -75.87
N LYS A 158 -16.25 29.27 -74.97
CA LYS A 158 -17.67 29.49 -75.25
C LYS A 158 -17.96 30.95 -75.61
N ALA A 159 -17.38 31.90 -74.90
CA ALA A 159 -17.56 33.32 -75.19
C ALA A 159 -16.95 33.71 -76.55
N ALA A 160 -15.77 33.19 -76.88
CA ALA A 160 -15.11 33.40 -78.16
C ALA A 160 -15.93 32.82 -79.32
N LEU A 161 -16.36 31.56 -79.23
CA LEU A 161 -17.20 30.92 -80.24
C LEU A 161 -18.55 31.64 -80.43
N LYS A 162 -19.12 32.15 -79.34
CA LYS A 162 -20.35 32.95 -79.42
C LYS A 162 -20.11 34.26 -80.18
N ALA A 163 -19.01 34.95 -79.90
CA ALA A 163 -18.63 36.17 -80.61
C ALA A 163 -18.37 35.92 -82.11
N GLU A 164 -17.74 34.80 -82.44
CA GLU A 164 -17.51 34.35 -83.82
C GLU A 164 -18.82 34.03 -84.54
N LEU A 165 -19.73 33.29 -83.90
CA LEU A 165 -21.07 33.03 -84.41
C LEU A 165 -21.85 34.34 -84.67
N ASP A 166 -21.78 35.31 -83.76
CA ASP A 166 -22.44 36.60 -83.89
C ASP A 166 -21.79 37.48 -84.98
N TYR A 167 -20.50 37.30 -85.25
CA TYR A 167 -19.81 37.92 -86.37
C TYR A 167 -20.28 37.32 -87.70
N ILE A 168 -20.28 36.00 -87.85
CA ILE A 168 -20.76 35.29 -89.04
C ILE A 168 -22.22 35.64 -89.34
N LYS A 169 -23.09 35.62 -88.32
CA LYS A 169 -24.50 36.01 -88.49
C LYS A 169 -24.67 37.43 -89.02
N ARG A 170 -23.76 38.36 -88.67
CA ARG A 170 -23.78 39.73 -89.19
C ARG A 170 -23.25 39.81 -90.62
N GLU A 171 -22.15 39.12 -90.91
CA GLU A 171 -21.53 39.09 -92.23
C GLU A 171 -22.43 38.45 -93.29
N ASP A 172 -23.00 37.28 -92.98
CA ASP A 172 -23.86 36.50 -93.88
C ASP A 172 -25.34 36.93 -93.82
N MET A 173 -25.65 38.03 -93.13
CA MET A 173 -27.01 38.54 -92.92
C MET A 173 -27.95 37.47 -92.35
N LEU A 174 -27.50 36.57 -91.48
CA LEU A 174 -28.33 35.49 -90.94
C LEU A 174 -29.22 35.95 -89.77
N ASP A 175 -30.39 35.35 -89.63
CA ASP A 175 -31.30 35.47 -88.49
C ASP A 175 -30.86 34.62 -87.30
N GLU A 176 -31.61 34.65 -86.19
CA GLU A 176 -31.25 33.87 -84.99
C GLU A 176 -31.27 32.36 -85.21
N SER A 177 -32.00 31.88 -86.21
CA SER A 177 -32.10 30.48 -86.61
C SER A 177 -31.09 30.08 -87.69
N GLY A 178 -30.23 31.01 -88.14
CA GLY A 178 -29.19 30.75 -89.15
C GLY A 178 -29.68 30.85 -90.60
N ARG A 179 -30.83 31.48 -90.87
CA ARG A 179 -31.35 31.70 -92.24
C ARG A 179 -31.01 33.10 -92.71
N THR A 180 -30.70 33.29 -94.00
CA THR A 180 -30.47 34.61 -94.58
C THR A 180 -31.67 35.52 -94.37
N LYS A 181 -31.45 36.68 -93.76
CA LYS A 181 -32.44 37.72 -93.53
C LYS A 181 -32.92 38.24 -94.87
N PRO A 182 -34.24 38.33 -95.09
CA PRO A 182 -34.78 38.92 -96.31
C PRO A 182 -34.35 40.39 -96.39
N ILE A 183 -33.72 40.76 -97.51
CA ILE A 183 -33.36 42.14 -97.80
C ILE A 183 -34.61 42.81 -98.37
N LEU A 184 -35.20 43.72 -97.60
CA LEU A 184 -36.28 44.58 -98.09
C LEU A 184 -35.65 45.70 -98.91
N ILE A 185 -35.71 45.60 -100.24
CA ILE A 185 -35.32 46.69 -101.13
C ILE A 185 -36.53 47.59 -101.30
N GLU A 186 -36.62 48.64 -100.50
CA GLU A 186 -37.53 49.75 -100.77
C GLU A 186 -36.99 50.53 -101.97
N SER A 187 -37.59 50.26 -103.13
CA SER A 187 -37.33 51.01 -104.35
C SER A 187 -38.49 51.99 -104.53
N ASP A 188 -38.21 53.30 -104.59
CA ASP A 188 -39.11 54.33 -105.11
C ASP A 188 -39.26 54.16 -106.64
N SER A 189 -39.72 52.97 -107.01
CA SER A 189 -39.81 52.51 -108.37
C SER A 189 -41.11 53.02 -108.97
N LYS A 190 -41.01 54.04 -109.83
CA LYS A 190 -42.11 54.43 -110.74
C LYS A 190 -42.41 53.34 -111.80
N LEU A 191 -41.85 52.14 -111.67
CA LEU A 191 -42.08 51.03 -112.61
C LEU A 191 -43.55 50.58 -112.58
N VAL A 192 -44.21 50.61 -111.42
CA VAL A 192 -45.65 50.35 -111.30
C VAL A 192 -46.47 51.42 -112.04
N GLU A 193 -46.11 52.70 -111.90
CA GLU A 193 -46.75 53.81 -112.64
C GLU A 193 -46.45 53.77 -114.15
N ARG A 194 -45.26 53.29 -114.56
CA ARG A 194 -44.88 53.13 -115.99
C ARG A 194 -45.51 51.90 -116.65
N LEU A 195 -45.83 50.86 -115.89
CA LEU A 195 -46.57 49.69 -116.40
C LEU A 195 -48.04 50.03 -116.71
N GLN A 196 -48.63 51.02 -116.04
CA GLN A 196 -50.00 51.49 -116.32
C GLN A 196 -50.18 52.17 -117.69
N ILE A 197 -49.09 52.55 -118.37
CA ILE A 197 -49.15 53.22 -119.69
C ILE A 197 -49.23 52.21 -120.85
N ASN A 198 -48.97 50.92 -120.59
CA ASN A 198 -49.03 49.86 -121.60
C ASN A 198 -50.08 48.81 -121.21
N GLU A 199 -51.33 48.99 -121.68
CA GLU A 199 -52.43 48.02 -121.49
C GLU A 199 -52.08 46.59 -121.96
N PHE A 200 -51.05 46.43 -122.81
CA PHE A 200 -50.62 45.14 -123.31
C PHE A 200 -49.94 44.23 -122.26
N LEU A 201 -49.44 44.79 -121.14
CA LEU A 201 -48.70 44.03 -120.12
C LEU A 201 -49.47 43.80 -118.81
N TYR A 202 -50.73 44.24 -118.71
CA TYR A 202 -51.53 44.08 -117.48
C TYR A 202 -52.37 42.79 -117.46
N SER A 203 -52.34 41.99 -118.51
CA SER A 203 -53.17 40.78 -118.66
C SER A 203 -52.36 39.51 -118.94
N ALA A 204 -51.11 39.44 -118.49
CA ALA A 204 -50.28 38.23 -118.51
C ALA A 204 -50.05 37.70 -117.09
#